data_AF-A0A940IJM6-F1
#
_entry.id   AF-A0A940IJM6-F1
#
_cell.length_a   1.000
_cell.length_b   1.000
_cell.length_c   1.000
_cell.angle_alpha   90.00
_cell.angle_beta   90.00
_cell.angle_gamma   90.00
#
_symmetry.space_group_name_H-M   'P 1'
#
loop_
_entity.id
_entity.type
_entity.pdbx_description
1 polymer ?
#
loop_
_entity_poly.entity_id
_entity_poly.type
_entity_poly.pdbx_seq_one_letter_code
_entity_poly.pdbx_strand_id
1 'polypeptide(L)'
;MFGRFFRKDRRRRMSMRVKLSLGLGAIAAILLLSSVISVLEYRRMSNYVSDLIAADINSINKAQKLSAACEEYNLKILATIGVEDTLYVLPSFDSVAFMNEYNALRSSFSSEPTIAAADSVISSYSAYMRTSLSLESVIKSDFIDSRQWFFERLQPDFQKFRDATENLNNLIYNDLKDNSETFQAGFYRSIMPGIVSVGVGLLLVVLLLFFVMSYYVNPICRMENGVDNYLKFNKRYTCTVDGDDELVAINNGVSEIVEENIELKKRIAKLREEKEKFIESSEDRK
;
A
#
# COMPACT_ATOMS: atom_id res chain seq x y z
N MET A 1 30.75 46.09 26.44
CA MET A 1 29.42 46.68 26.18
C MET A 1 28.58 45.71 25.34
N PHE A 2 28.27 44.49 25.83
CA PHE A 2 27.33 43.58 25.17
C PHE A 2 26.73 42.64 26.22
N GLY A 3 25.91 43.23 27.08
CA GLY A 3 25.00 42.51 27.96
C GLY A 3 23.59 43.02 27.68
N ARG A 4 22.63 42.09 27.65
CA ARG A 4 21.18 42.26 27.43
C ARG A 4 20.68 41.98 26.01
N PHE A 5 20.58 40.70 25.65
CA PHE A 5 19.58 40.28 24.65
C PHE A 5 18.82 38.98 24.96
N PHE A 6 19.01 38.36 26.14
CA PHE A 6 18.12 37.30 26.61
C PHE A 6 17.01 37.89 27.48
N ARG A 7 16.04 38.51 26.82
CA ARG A 7 14.85 39.07 27.46
C ARG A 7 13.66 38.14 27.21
N LYS A 8 13.37 37.33 28.23
CA LYS A 8 12.03 36.86 28.63
C LYS A 8 11.34 35.92 27.64
N ASP A 9 11.64 34.62 27.76
CA ASP A 9 10.68 33.57 27.42
C ASP A 9 9.40 33.79 28.24
N ARG A 10 8.37 34.33 27.59
CA ARG A 10 7.01 34.19 28.11
C ARG A 10 6.67 32.72 27.92
N ARG A 11 6.57 31.94 29.02
CA ARG A 11 5.87 30.65 29.02
C ARG A 11 4.51 30.87 28.35
N ARG A 12 4.36 30.49 27.08
CA ARG A 12 3.06 30.38 26.43
C ARG A 12 2.34 29.24 27.16
N ARG A 13 1.45 29.58 28.10
CA ARG A 13 0.55 28.60 28.71
C ARG A 13 -0.32 28.05 27.60
N MET A 14 -0.22 26.76 27.35
CA MET A 14 -1.03 26.10 26.33
C MET A 14 -2.42 25.86 26.91
N SER A 15 -3.43 26.33 26.17
CA SER A 15 -4.84 26.01 26.46
C SER A 15 -5.07 24.51 26.40
N MET A 16 -5.97 24.01 27.24
CA MET A 16 -6.49 22.64 27.21
C MET A 16 -6.94 22.25 25.80
N ARG A 17 -7.59 23.17 25.07
CA ARG A 17 -8.04 22.94 23.69
C ARG A 17 -6.87 22.66 22.75
N VAL A 18 -5.78 23.42 22.89
CA VAL A 18 -4.59 23.28 22.04
C VAL A 18 -3.84 21.98 22.35
N LYS A 19 -3.72 21.60 23.63
CA LYS A 19 -3.10 20.34 24.03
C LYS A 19 -3.84 19.13 23.43
N LEU A 20 -5.17 19.15 23.51
CA LEU A 20 -6.01 18.05 23.04
C LEU A 20 -6.09 18.03 21.50
N SER A 21 -6.18 19.18 20.84
CA SER A 21 -6.15 19.28 19.38
C SER A 21 -4.80 18.85 18.79
N LEU A 22 -3.69 19.13 19.48
CA LEU A 22 -2.36 18.65 19.06
C LEU A 22 -2.25 17.13 19.17
N GLY A 23 -2.77 16.53 20.25
CA GLY A 23 -2.79 15.07 20.40
C GLY A 23 -3.59 14.36 19.31
N LEU A 24 -4.83 14.81 19.07
CA LEU A 24 -5.66 14.29 17.98
C LEU A 24 -5.07 14.59 16.60
N GLY A 25 -4.54 15.80 16.41
CA GLY A 25 -3.90 16.22 15.17
C GLY A 25 -2.66 15.40 14.83
N ALA A 26 -1.85 15.03 15.84
CA ALA A 26 -0.69 14.16 15.66
C ALA A 26 -1.09 12.76 15.20
N ILE A 27 -2.13 12.17 15.80
CA ILE A 27 -2.68 10.87 15.37
C ILE A 27 -3.17 10.95 13.92
N ALA A 28 -3.98 11.97 13.60
CA ALA A 28 -4.49 12.17 12.26
C ALA A 28 -3.35 12.35 11.24
N ALA A 29 -2.32 13.14 11.57
CA ALA A 29 -1.16 13.37 10.71
C ALA A 29 -0.38 12.08 10.42
N ILE A 30 -0.14 11.24 11.44
CA ILE A 30 0.57 9.96 11.26
C ILE A 30 -0.22 9.02 10.36
N LEU A 31 -1.52 8.88 10.57
CA LEU A 31 -2.39 8.03 9.77
C LEU A 31 -2.47 8.51 8.32
N LEU A 32 -2.61 9.82 8.11
CA LEU A 32 -2.64 10.42 6.78
C LEU A 32 -1.31 10.24 6.05
N LEU A 33 -0.18 10.54 6.71
CA LEU A 33 1.14 10.41 6.11
C LEU A 33 1.42 8.96 5.70
N SER A 34 1.08 8.01 6.56
CA SER A 34 1.19 6.60 6.28
C SER A 34 0.34 6.15 5.08
N SER A 35 -0.93 6.57 5.06
CA SER A 35 -1.84 6.27 3.95
C SER A 35 -1.30 6.80 2.62
N VAL A 36 -0.79 8.04 2.60
CA VAL A 36 -0.18 8.63 1.40
C VAL A 36 1.05 7.83 0.94
N ILE A 37 1.95 7.47 1.86
CA ILE A 37 3.15 6.68 1.53
C ILE A 37 2.77 5.33 0.95
N SER A 38 1.84 4.63 1.59
CA SER A 38 1.36 3.32 1.14
C SER A 38 0.77 3.37 -0.27
N VAL A 39 -0.09 4.36 -0.54
CA VAL A 39 -0.70 4.55 -1.87
C VAL A 39 0.34 4.88 -2.94
N LEU A 40 1.35 5.71 -2.62
CA LEU A 40 2.41 6.05 -3.56
C LEU A 40 3.30 4.85 -3.90
N GLU A 41 3.68 4.05 -2.89
CA GLU A 41 4.49 2.85 -3.09
C GLU A 41 3.72 1.80 -3.90
N TYR A 42 2.43 1.60 -3.59
CA TYR A 42 1.56 0.71 -4.37
C TYR A 42 1.42 1.16 -5.82
N ARG A 43 1.11 2.44 -6.08
CA ARG A 43 0.92 2.94 -7.46
C ARG A 43 2.18 2.79 -8.32
N ARG A 44 3.35 3.15 -7.77
CA ARG A 44 4.62 3.06 -8.51
C ARG A 44 4.90 1.61 -8.91
N MET A 45 4.71 0.69 -7.97
CA MET A 45 5.01 -0.71 -8.17
C MET A 45 3.96 -1.41 -9.05
N SER A 46 2.67 -1.14 -8.80
CA SER A 46 1.56 -1.73 -9.55
C SER A 46 1.66 -1.43 -11.03
N ASN A 47 1.90 -0.17 -11.41
CA ASN A 47 1.98 0.20 -12.83
C ASN A 47 3.17 -0.51 -13.51
N TYR A 48 4.36 -0.43 -12.91
CA TYR A 48 5.57 -1.00 -13.50
C TYR A 48 5.47 -2.52 -13.68
N VAL A 49 5.04 -3.25 -12.64
CA VAL A 49 4.99 -4.71 -12.70
C VAL A 49 3.80 -5.21 -13.53
N SER A 50 2.67 -4.48 -13.56
CA SER A 50 1.54 -4.84 -14.43
C SER A 50 1.89 -4.69 -15.91
N ASP A 51 2.63 -3.64 -16.28
CA ASP A 51 3.09 -3.44 -17.66
C ASP A 51 4.03 -4.58 -18.10
N LEU A 52 4.89 -5.04 -17.19
CA LEU A 52 5.81 -6.15 -17.44
C LEU A 52 5.07 -7.49 -17.60
N ILE A 53 4.11 -7.80 -16.70
CA ILE A 53 3.24 -8.98 -16.83
C ILE A 53 2.45 -8.95 -18.15
N ALA A 54 1.92 -7.79 -18.53
CA ALA A 54 1.19 -7.64 -19.79
C ALA A 54 2.11 -7.87 -21.01
N ALA A 55 3.35 -7.39 -20.95
CA ALA A 55 4.36 -7.63 -21.98
C ALA A 55 4.71 -9.12 -22.10
N ASP A 56 4.89 -9.83 -20.98
CA ASP A 56 5.18 -11.27 -20.97
C ASP A 56 4.01 -12.09 -21.54
N ILE A 57 2.77 -11.78 -21.13
CA ILE A 57 1.56 -12.44 -21.66
C ILE A 57 1.44 -12.22 -23.17
N ASN A 58 1.66 -10.99 -23.64
CA ASN A 58 1.66 -10.70 -25.07
C ASN A 58 2.78 -11.48 -25.81
N SER A 59 3.95 -11.60 -25.19
CA SER A 59 5.07 -12.35 -25.74
C SER A 59 4.77 -13.85 -25.84
N ILE A 60 4.15 -14.46 -24.83
CA ILE A 60 3.67 -15.85 -24.87
C ILE A 60 2.67 -16.04 -26.01
N ASN A 61 1.67 -15.17 -26.13
CA ASN A 61 0.66 -15.26 -27.19
C ASN A 61 1.30 -15.20 -28.59
N LYS A 62 2.30 -14.34 -28.78
CA LYS A 62 3.05 -14.25 -30.04
C LYS A 62 3.89 -15.50 -30.30
N ALA A 63 4.61 -16.00 -29.31
CA ALA A 63 5.40 -17.23 -29.42
C ALA A 63 4.50 -18.44 -29.79
N GLN A 64 3.32 -18.54 -29.19
CA GLN A 64 2.33 -19.56 -29.51
C GLN A 64 1.81 -19.44 -30.95
N LYS A 65 1.55 -18.22 -31.44
CA LYS A 65 1.17 -18.00 -32.86
C LYS A 65 2.27 -18.45 -33.82
N LEU A 66 3.54 -18.15 -33.53
CA LEU A 66 4.67 -18.59 -34.34
C LEU A 66 4.74 -20.13 -34.39
N SER A 67 4.63 -20.77 -33.23
CA SER A 67 4.60 -22.24 -33.12
C SER A 67 3.45 -22.84 -33.91
N ALA A 68 2.23 -22.29 -33.75
CA ALA A 68 1.03 -22.77 -34.43
C ALA A 68 1.12 -22.64 -35.95
N ALA A 69 1.64 -21.51 -36.46
CA ALA A 69 1.80 -21.30 -37.90
C ALA A 69 2.74 -22.33 -38.53
N CYS A 70 3.89 -22.59 -37.90
CA CYS A 70 4.83 -23.60 -38.39
C CYS A 70 4.29 -25.02 -38.25
N GLU A 71 3.55 -25.33 -37.19
CA GLU A 71 2.94 -26.65 -36.99
C GLU A 71 1.82 -26.91 -38.01
N GLU A 72 0.96 -25.93 -38.25
CA GLU A 72 -0.06 -26.01 -39.31
C GLU A 72 0.59 -26.22 -40.69
N TYR A 73 1.67 -25.50 -40.99
CA TYR A 73 2.39 -25.67 -42.24
C TYR A 73 3.03 -27.06 -42.36
N ASN A 74 3.67 -27.55 -41.30
CA ASN A 74 4.27 -28.89 -41.29
C ASN A 74 3.20 -29.98 -41.52
N LEU A 75 2.02 -29.83 -40.93
CA LEU A 75 0.89 -30.74 -41.13
C LEU A 75 0.34 -30.68 -42.57
N LYS A 76 0.29 -29.49 -43.19
CA LYS A 76 -0.10 -29.35 -44.61
C LYS A 76 0.90 -30.03 -45.54
N ILE A 77 2.20 -29.92 -45.25
CA ILE A 77 3.24 -30.65 -46.00
C ILE A 77 3.02 -32.16 -45.86
N LEU A 78 2.82 -32.65 -44.64
CA LEU A 78 2.55 -34.07 -44.37
C LEU A 78 1.30 -34.58 -45.11
N ALA A 79 0.23 -33.78 -45.13
CA ALA A 79 -0.98 -34.13 -45.89
C ALA A 79 -0.70 -34.19 -47.40
N THR A 80 0.14 -33.31 -47.92
CA THR A 80 0.48 -33.25 -49.36
C THR A 80 1.26 -34.48 -49.81
N ILE A 81 2.22 -34.95 -49.01
CA ILE A 81 3.02 -36.15 -49.34
C ILE A 81 2.28 -37.47 -49.11
N GLY A 82 1.16 -37.44 -48.36
CA GLY A 82 0.38 -38.62 -48.01
C GLY A 82 -0.69 -39.02 -49.04
N VAL A 83 -0.94 -38.19 -50.06
CA VAL A 83 -1.94 -38.45 -51.10
C VAL A 83 -1.25 -38.91 -52.39
N GLU A 84 -1.58 -40.11 -52.85
CA GLU A 84 -0.88 -40.78 -53.95
C GLU A 84 -1.40 -40.43 -55.37
N ASP A 85 -2.54 -39.73 -55.52
CA ASP A 85 -3.26 -39.73 -56.82
C ASP A 85 -4.03 -38.43 -57.20
N THR A 86 -3.69 -37.26 -56.64
CA THR A 86 -4.34 -35.98 -57.00
C THR A 86 -3.33 -34.86 -57.30
N LEU A 87 -3.77 -33.85 -58.08
CA LEU A 87 -2.99 -32.63 -58.32
C LEU A 87 -2.46 -32.09 -56.99
N TYR A 88 -1.13 -32.17 -56.79
CA TYR A 88 -0.48 -31.68 -55.58
C TYR A 88 -0.73 -30.18 -55.44
N VAL A 89 -1.54 -29.80 -54.44
CA VAL A 89 -1.66 -28.40 -54.03
C VAL A 89 -0.51 -28.11 -53.09
N LEU A 90 0.50 -27.37 -53.58
CA LEU A 90 1.64 -27.02 -52.75
C LEU A 90 1.19 -26.09 -51.61
N PRO A 91 1.49 -26.41 -50.34
CA PRO A 91 1.08 -25.58 -49.23
C PRO A 91 1.79 -24.23 -49.26
N SER A 92 1.06 -23.15 -49.06
CA SER A 92 1.61 -21.80 -48.91
C SER A 92 1.86 -21.47 -47.44
N PHE A 93 2.97 -20.80 -47.15
CA PHE A 93 3.29 -20.25 -45.84
C PHE A 93 3.37 -18.72 -45.90
N ASP A 94 2.69 -18.03 -44.99
CA ASP A 94 2.81 -16.58 -44.88
C ASP A 94 4.04 -16.19 -44.05
N SER A 95 5.19 -16.19 -44.73
CA SER A 95 6.47 -15.81 -44.11
C SER A 95 6.51 -14.34 -43.67
N VAL A 96 5.73 -13.47 -44.30
CA VAL A 96 5.66 -12.05 -43.96
C VAL A 96 4.93 -11.86 -42.63
N ALA A 97 3.76 -12.49 -42.47
CA ALA A 97 3.04 -12.46 -41.20
C ALA A 97 3.85 -13.08 -40.06
N PHE A 98 4.53 -14.21 -40.32
CA PHE A 98 5.42 -14.83 -39.34
C PHE A 98 6.54 -13.87 -38.89
N MET A 99 7.25 -13.28 -39.85
CA MET A 99 8.36 -12.36 -39.55
C MET A 99 7.88 -11.10 -38.81
N ASN A 100 6.69 -10.60 -39.12
CA ASN A 100 6.11 -9.46 -38.40
C ASN A 100 5.81 -9.80 -36.93
N GLU A 101 5.21 -10.97 -36.67
CA GLU A 101 4.96 -11.42 -35.29
C GLU A 101 6.27 -11.72 -34.54
N TYR A 102 7.28 -12.30 -35.22
CA TYR A 102 8.61 -12.53 -34.66
C TYR A 102 9.34 -11.22 -34.32
N ASN A 103 9.35 -10.24 -35.23
CA ASN A 103 10.00 -8.96 -34.99
C ASN A 103 9.34 -8.20 -33.84
N ALA A 104 8.01 -8.25 -33.77
CA ALA A 104 7.26 -7.67 -32.65
C ALA A 104 7.60 -8.38 -31.34
N LEU A 105 7.67 -9.72 -31.32
CA LEU A 105 8.08 -10.50 -30.16
C LEU A 105 9.51 -10.16 -29.72
N ARG A 106 10.44 -10.16 -30.66
CA ARG A 106 11.86 -9.84 -30.44
C ARG A 106 12.05 -8.43 -29.85
N SER A 107 11.24 -7.47 -30.27
CA SER A 107 11.31 -6.09 -29.77
C SER A 107 10.92 -5.94 -28.30
N SER A 108 10.20 -6.92 -27.73
CA SER A 108 9.82 -6.92 -26.31
C SER A 108 10.92 -7.42 -25.39
N PHE A 109 12.00 -8.01 -25.93
CA PHE A 109 13.09 -8.59 -25.14
C PHE A 109 14.25 -7.63 -24.96
N SER A 110 14.74 -7.54 -23.72
CA SER A 110 15.93 -6.74 -23.37
C SER A 110 17.01 -7.56 -22.65
N SER A 111 16.71 -8.80 -22.23
CA SER A 111 17.65 -9.64 -21.52
C SER A 111 18.47 -10.51 -22.49
N GLU A 112 19.78 -10.56 -22.30
CA GLU A 112 20.70 -11.42 -23.07
C GLU A 112 20.20 -12.86 -23.28
N PRO A 113 19.71 -13.60 -22.26
CA PRO A 113 19.24 -14.98 -22.46
C PRO A 113 17.99 -15.09 -23.35
N THR A 114 17.01 -14.19 -23.22
CA THR A 114 15.81 -14.21 -24.06
C THR A 114 16.11 -13.78 -25.49
N ILE A 115 17.05 -12.86 -25.66
CA ILE A 115 17.61 -12.47 -26.95
C ILE A 115 18.29 -13.69 -27.60
N ALA A 116 19.21 -14.36 -26.94
CA ALA A 116 19.87 -15.55 -27.50
C ALA A 116 18.87 -16.67 -27.87
N ALA A 117 17.83 -16.88 -27.06
CA ALA A 117 16.77 -17.84 -27.36
C ALA A 117 15.95 -17.44 -28.61
N ALA A 118 15.56 -16.17 -28.73
CA ALA A 118 14.86 -15.67 -29.91
C ALA A 118 15.74 -15.72 -31.19
N ASP A 119 17.06 -15.55 -31.08
CA ASP A 119 17.98 -15.73 -32.22
C ASP A 119 18.07 -17.22 -32.63
N SER A 120 17.97 -18.12 -31.67
CA SER A 120 17.91 -19.56 -31.93
C SER A 120 16.62 -19.96 -32.65
N VAL A 121 15.48 -19.32 -32.30
CA VAL A 121 14.19 -19.51 -32.99
C VAL A 121 14.27 -19.10 -34.46
N ILE A 122 14.81 -17.91 -34.77
CA ILE A 122 14.89 -17.47 -36.17
C ILE A 122 15.89 -18.30 -36.99
N SER A 123 17.00 -18.73 -36.38
CA SER A 123 17.98 -19.61 -37.03
C SER A 123 17.39 -20.97 -37.38
N SER A 124 16.70 -21.61 -36.43
CA SER A 124 16.03 -22.90 -36.65
C SER A 124 14.85 -22.79 -37.62
N TYR A 125 14.05 -21.73 -37.55
CA TYR A 125 13.02 -21.42 -38.55
C TYR A 125 13.60 -21.29 -39.95
N SER A 126 14.72 -20.58 -40.11
CA SER A 126 15.35 -20.38 -41.42
C SER A 126 15.86 -21.70 -42.01
N ALA A 127 16.37 -22.61 -41.18
CA ALA A 127 16.76 -23.96 -41.59
C ALA A 127 15.54 -24.77 -42.03
N TYR A 128 14.48 -24.79 -41.21
CA TYR A 128 13.22 -25.47 -41.51
C TYR A 128 12.58 -24.96 -42.82
N MET A 129 12.50 -23.64 -43.01
CA MET A 129 11.96 -23.05 -44.23
C MET A 129 12.78 -23.42 -45.46
N ARG A 130 14.11 -23.38 -45.37
CA ARG A 130 14.99 -23.78 -46.48
C ARG A 130 14.73 -25.22 -46.91
N THR A 131 14.58 -26.12 -45.95
CA THR A 131 14.24 -27.52 -46.24
C THR A 131 12.85 -27.60 -46.86
N SER A 132 11.85 -26.90 -46.31
CA SER A 132 10.48 -26.90 -46.85
C SER A 132 10.35 -26.40 -48.29
N LEU A 133 11.19 -25.45 -48.72
CA LEU A 133 11.19 -24.93 -50.10
C LEU A 133 11.59 -25.99 -51.14
N SER A 134 12.28 -27.06 -50.72
CA SER A 134 12.61 -28.18 -51.60
C SER A 134 11.43 -29.12 -51.87
N LEU A 135 10.29 -28.94 -51.20
CA LEU A 135 9.11 -29.79 -51.31
C LEU A 135 8.64 -30.00 -52.76
N GLU A 136 8.56 -28.93 -53.54
CA GLU A 136 8.12 -29.01 -54.94
C GLU A 136 9.05 -29.91 -55.78
N SER A 137 10.36 -29.80 -55.56
CA SER A 137 11.35 -30.62 -56.25
C SER A 137 11.33 -32.09 -55.80
N VAL A 138 10.97 -32.34 -54.54
CA VAL A 138 10.89 -33.67 -53.95
C VAL A 138 9.66 -34.42 -54.46
N ILE A 139 8.49 -33.76 -54.49
CA ILE A 139 7.24 -34.35 -54.98
C ILE A 139 7.31 -34.66 -56.48
N LYS A 140 7.99 -33.83 -57.27
CA LYS A 140 8.13 -34.03 -58.73
C LYS A 140 9.24 -35.01 -59.12
N SER A 141 10.01 -35.53 -58.16
CA SER A 141 11.16 -36.39 -58.44
C SER A 141 10.75 -37.85 -58.41
N ASP A 142 11.02 -38.58 -59.49
CA ASP A 142 10.82 -40.04 -59.57
C ASP A 142 11.81 -40.83 -58.70
N PHE A 143 12.85 -40.19 -58.18
CA PHE A 143 13.95 -40.84 -57.44
C PHE A 143 13.93 -40.59 -55.93
N ILE A 144 13.17 -39.61 -55.45
CA ILE A 144 13.16 -39.22 -54.04
C ILE A 144 11.86 -39.71 -53.40
N ASP A 145 11.97 -40.55 -52.39
CA ASP A 145 10.81 -40.88 -51.55
C ASP A 145 10.43 -39.65 -50.69
N SER A 146 9.29 -39.06 -51.01
CA SER A 146 8.75 -37.88 -50.32
C SER A 146 8.45 -38.14 -48.84
N ARG A 147 8.05 -39.36 -48.47
CA ARG A 147 7.82 -39.76 -47.07
C ARG A 147 9.15 -39.86 -46.33
N GLN A 148 10.13 -40.51 -46.93
CA GLN A 148 11.47 -40.62 -46.33
C GLN A 148 12.11 -39.23 -46.15
N TRP A 149 12.02 -38.37 -47.16
CA TRP A 149 12.50 -36.99 -47.09
C TRP A 149 11.85 -36.21 -45.94
N PHE A 150 10.53 -36.36 -45.75
CA PHE A 150 9.81 -35.69 -44.67
C PHE A 150 10.35 -36.11 -43.30
N PHE A 151 10.44 -37.42 -43.03
CA PHE A 151 10.85 -37.90 -41.71
C PHE A 151 12.35 -37.75 -41.43
N GLU A 152 13.21 -37.87 -42.45
CA GLU A 152 14.67 -37.83 -42.26
C GLU A 152 15.29 -36.43 -42.41
N ARG A 153 14.62 -35.51 -43.12
CA ARG A 153 15.15 -34.15 -43.36
C ARG A 153 14.27 -33.05 -42.81
N LEU A 154 12.98 -33.02 -43.18
CA LEU A 154 12.11 -31.91 -42.78
C LEU A 154 11.76 -31.97 -41.28
N GLN A 155 11.36 -33.14 -40.79
CA GLN A 155 10.90 -33.34 -39.41
C GLN A 155 12.00 -33.03 -38.38
N PRO A 156 13.28 -33.39 -38.57
CA PRO A 156 14.35 -32.99 -37.65
C PRO A 156 14.59 -31.48 -37.60
N ASP A 157 14.49 -30.78 -38.73
CA ASP A 157 14.63 -29.31 -38.76
C ASP A 157 13.43 -28.62 -38.10
N PHE A 158 12.22 -29.14 -38.31
CA PHE A 158 11.02 -28.69 -37.60
C PHE A 158 11.14 -28.93 -36.08
N GLN A 159 11.67 -30.07 -35.66
CA GLN A 159 11.87 -30.36 -34.24
C GLN A 159 12.85 -29.37 -33.58
N LYS A 160 13.96 -29.02 -34.24
CA LYS A 160 14.87 -27.98 -33.73
C LYS A 160 14.17 -26.63 -33.55
N PHE A 161 13.26 -26.28 -34.47
CA PHE A 161 12.45 -25.07 -34.35
C PHE A 161 11.49 -25.15 -33.15
N ARG A 162 10.83 -26.29 -32.95
CA ARG A 162 9.97 -26.52 -31.78
C ARG A 162 10.76 -26.39 -30.48
N ASP A 163 11.90 -27.05 -30.37
CA ASP A 163 12.74 -27.03 -29.17
C ASP A 163 13.25 -25.62 -28.86
N ALA A 164 13.66 -24.87 -29.89
CA ALA A 164 14.08 -23.47 -29.73
C ALA A 164 12.92 -22.57 -29.27
N THR A 165 11.73 -22.78 -29.82
CA THR A 165 10.53 -22.01 -29.45
C THR A 165 10.05 -22.36 -28.04
N GLU A 166 10.11 -23.64 -27.66
CA GLU A 166 9.80 -24.11 -26.31
C GLU A 166 10.76 -23.52 -25.28
N ASN A 167 12.07 -23.52 -25.58
CA ASN A 167 13.07 -22.88 -24.72
C ASN A 167 12.78 -21.37 -24.54
N LEU A 168 12.47 -20.66 -25.63
CA LEU A 168 12.07 -19.25 -25.54
C LEU A 168 10.81 -19.07 -24.69
N ASN A 169 9.78 -19.90 -24.89
CA ASN A 169 8.56 -19.84 -24.11
C ASN A 169 8.82 -20.07 -22.63
N ASN A 170 9.64 -21.06 -22.28
CA ASN A 170 10.01 -21.36 -20.89
C ASN A 170 10.70 -20.18 -20.22
N LEU A 171 11.57 -19.45 -20.93
CA LEU A 171 12.17 -18.23 -20.41
C LEU A 171 11.13 -17.13 -20.15
N ILE A 172 10.21 -16.89 -21.09
CA ILE A 172 9.14 -15.88 -20.91
C ILE A 172 8.20 -16.29 -19.76
N TYR A 173 7.89 -17.58 -19.62
CA TYR A 173 7.09 -18.09 -18.49
C TYR A 173 7.78 -17.90 -17.14
N ASN A 174 9.09 -18.12 -17.08
CA ASN A 174 9.86 -17.87 -15.87
C ASN A 174 9.88 -16.38 -15.53
N ASP A 175 10.10 -15.50 -16.51
CA ASP A 175 10.02 -14.05 -16.33
C ASP A 175 8.63 -13.63 -15.80
N LEU A 176 7.55 -14.13 -16.43
CA LEU A 176 6.17 -13.88 -15.97
C LEU A 176 5.94 -14.32 -14.53
N LYS A 177 6.49 -15.49 -14.15
CA LYS A 177 6.39 -16.02 -12.79
C LYS A 177 7.13 -15.12 -11.80
N ASP A 178 8.37 -14.76 -12.10
CA ASP A 178 9.20 -13.89 -11.25
C ASP A 178 8.56 -12.49 -11.10
N ASN A 179 8.00 -11.96 -12.19
CA ASN A 179 7.27 -10.69 -12.19
C ASN A 179 5.98 -10.77 -11.36
N SER A 180 5.26 -11.90 -11.42
CA SER A 180 4.07 -12.15 -10.59
C SER A 180 4.41 -12.30 -9.10
N GLU A 181 5.47 -13.01 -8.76
CA GLU A 181 5.96 -13.13 -7.38
C GLU A 181 6.42 -11.76 -6.85
N THR A 182 7.13 -11.00 -7.69
CA THR A 182 7.53 -9.61 -7.38
C THR A 182 6.31 -8.74 -7.13
N PHE A 183 5.26 -8.81 -7.99
CA PHE A 183 3.99 -8.10 -7.81
C PHE A 183 3.38 -8.36 -6.43
N GLN A 184 3.29 -9.64 -6.06
CA GLN A 184 2.73 -10.04 -4.77
C GLN A 184 3.59 -9.52 -3.60
N ALA A 185 4.91 -9.70 -3.67
CA ALA A 185 5.83 -9.31 -2.61
C ALA A 185 5.80 -7.79 -2.37
N GLY A 186 5.85 -6.98 -3.42
CA GLY A 186 5.80 -5.54 -3.24
C GLY A 186 4.40 -5.00 -2.96
N PHE A 187 3.31 -5.71 -3.31
CA PHE A 187 1.98 -5.41 -2.78
C PHE A 187 2.00 -5.48 -1.25
N TYR A 188 2.52 -6.57 -0.67
CA TYR A 188 2.67 -6.68 0.79
C TYR A 188 3.55 -5.56 1.37
N ARG A 189 4.66 -5.23 0.70
CA ARG A 189 5.54 -4.12 1.11
C ARG A 189 4.83 -2.77 1.11
N SER A 190 4.01 -2.50 0.10
CA SER A 190 3.27 -1.24 -0.02
C SER A 190 2.22 -1.05 1.09
N ILE A 191 1.72 -2.14 1.67
CA ILE A 191 0.72 -2.11 2.75
C ILE A 191 1.35 -1.96 4.14
N MET A 192 2.62 -2.37 4.31
CA MET A 192 3.33 -2.35 5.61
C MET A 192 3.27 -1.01 6.35
N PRO A 193 3.54 0.15 5.72
CA PRO A 193 3.42 1.45 6.39
C PRO A 193 2.02 1.66 6.99
N GLY A 194 0.98 1.27 6.24
CA GLY A 194 -0.41 1.32 6.66
C GLY A 194 -0.66 0.53 7.94
N ILE A 195 -0.29 -0.76 7.96
CA ILE A 195 -0.47 -1.64 9.12
C ILE A 195 0.28 -1.10 10.35
N VAL A 196 1.54 -0.71 10.19
CA VAL A 196 2.36 -0.15 11.28
C VAL A 196 1.72 1.11 11.84
N SER A 197 1.23 1.99 10.97
CA SER A 197 0.58 3.23 11.40
C SER A 197 -0.74 3.02 12.14
N VAL A 198 -1.51 1.98 11.80
CA VAL A 198 -2.71 1.61 12.55
C VAL A 198 -2.34 1.17 13.96
N GLY A 199 -1.30 0.34 14.10
CA GLY A 199 -0.78 -0.09 15.41
C GLY A 199 -0.30 1.09 16.27
N VAL A 200 0.52 1.98 15.69
CA VAL A 200 1.02 3.18 16.38
C VAL A 200 -0.13 4.14 16.71
N GLY A 201 -1.08 4.33 15.78
CA GLY A 201 -2.25 5.18 15.98
C GLY A 201 -3.13 4.68 17.13
N LEU A 202 -3.37 3.37 17.21
CA LEU A 202 -4.15 2.76 18.29
C LEU A 202 -3.44 2.94 19.64
N LEU A 203 -2.12 2.73 19.69
CA LEU A 203 -1.32 2.98 20.89
C LEU A 203 -1.41 4.44 21.34
N LEU A 204 -1.29 5.39 20.41
CA LEU A 204 -1.43 6.81 20.71
C LEU A 204 -2.84 7.18 21.19
N VAL A 205 -3.89 6.56 20.66
CA VAL A 205 -5.27 6.75 21.14
C VAL A 205 -5.41 6.27 22.59
N VAL A 206 -4.85 5.10 22.92
CA VAL A 206 -4.84 4.60 24.31
C VAL A 206 -4.08 5.56 25.24
N LEU A 207 -2.91 6.04 24.80
CA LEU A 207 -2.12 7.01 25.56
C LEU A 207 -2.88 8.33 25.76
N LEU A 208 -3.56 8.81 24.72
CA LEU A 208 -4.38 10.02 24.78
C LEU A 208 -5.57 9.82 25.74
N LEU A 209 -6.22 8.66 25.72
CA LEU A 209 -7.32 8.34 26.62
C LEU A 209 -6.84 8.28 28.07
N PHE A 210 -5.69 7.66 28.33
CA PHE A 210 -5.04 7.68 29.64
C PHE A 210 -4.73 9.11 30.10
N PHE A 211 -4.17 9.93 29.21
CA PHE A 211 -3.88 11.34 29.49
C PHE A 211 -5.14 12.12 29.84
N VAL A 212 -6.22 11.96 29.07
CA VAL A 212 -7.51 12.62 29.33
C VAL A 212 -8.12 12.17 30.64
N MET A 213 -8.11 10.87 30.93
CA MET A 213 -8.64 10.34 32.18
C MET A 213 -7.85 10.85 33.40
N SER A 214 -6.52 10.82 33.34
CA SER A 214 -5.67 11.17 34.46
C SER A 214 -5.62 12.68 34.74
N TYR A 215 -5.49 13.51 33.69
CA TYR A 215 -5.25 14.94 33.85
C TYR A 215 -6.50 15.82 33.72
N TYR A 216 -7.61 15.30 33.17
CA TYR A 216 -8.84 16.09 33.00
C TYR A 216 -10.02 15.47 33.75
N VAL A 217 -10.37 14.22 33.49
CA VAL A 217 -11.57 13.60 34.08
C VAL A 217 -11.44 13.43 35.59
N ASN A 218 -10.35 12.79 36.06
CA ASN A 218 -10.16 12.53 37.49
C ASN A 218 -10.12 13.84 38.32
N PRO A 219 -9.41 14.90 37.91
CA PRO A 219 -9.46 16.16 38.64
C PRO A 219 -10.84 16.81 38.63
N ILE A 220 -11.59 16.76 37.52
CA ILE A 220 -12.97 17.28 37.46
C ILE A 220 -13.86 16.55 38.48
N CYS A 221 -13.80 15.21 38.54
CA CYS A 221 -14.56 14.43 39.53
C CYS A 221 -14.13 14.77 40.98
N ARG A 222 -12.85 15.05 41.22
CA ARG A 222 -12.37 15.50 42.54
C ARG A 222 -12.92 16.89 42.90
N MET A 223 -12.98 17.80 41.94
CA MET A 223 -13.54 19.14 42.13
C MET A 223 -15.04 19.06 42.44
N GLU A 224 -15.80 18.26 41.70
CA GLU A 224 -17.24 18.02 41.94
C GLU A 224 -17.48 17.54 43.36
N ASN A 225 -16.79 16.47 43.78
CA ASN A 225 -16.90 15.93 45.13
C ASN A 225 -16.48 16.95 46.20
N GLY A 226 -15.48 17.78 45.92
CA GLY A 226 -15.07 18.87 46.81
C GLY A 226 -16.17 19.91 47.01
N VAL A 227 -16.85 20.30 45.93
CA VAL A 227 -17.98 21.25 45.98
C VAL A 227 -19.19 20.63 46.68
N ASP A 228 -19.54 19.39 46.36
CA ASP A 228 -20.67 18.69 47.00
C ASP A 228 -20.48 18.55 48.52
N ASN A 229 -19.25 18.25 48.96
CA ASN A 229 -18.90 18.19 50.38
C ASN A 229 -19.03 19.55 51.08
N TYR A 230 -18.71 20.65 50.40
CA TYR A 230 -18.92 21.99 50.92
C TYR A 230 -20.42 22.30 51.04
N LEU A 231 -21.21 21.99 50.02
CA LEU A 231 -22.65 22.26 50.00
C LEU A 231 -23.42 21.46 51.07
N LYS A 232 -23.14 20.16 51.20
CA LYS A 232 -23.88 19.27 52.12
C LYS A 232 -23.40 19.32 53.55
N PHE A 233 -22.09 19.42 53.77
CA PHE A 233 -21.48 19.24 55.09
C PHE A 233 -20.74 20.48 55.59
N ASN A 234 -20.77 21.59 54.84
CA ASN A 234 -20.08 22.85 55.15
C ASN A 234 -18.56 22.65 55.40
N LYS A 235 -17.98 21.61 54.78
CA LYS A 235 -16.54 21.30 54.87
C LYS A 235 -15.73 22.24 53.99
N ARG A 236 -14.49 22.56 54.38
CA ARG A 236 -13.58 23.38 53.56
C ARG A 236 -13.23 22.65 52.26
N TYR A 237 -13.21 23.40 51.15
CA TYR A 237 -12.75 22.91 49.86
C TYR A 237 -11.22 22.77 49.88
N THR A 238 -10.71 21.57 49.58
CA THR A 238 -9.26 21.26 49.64
C THR A 238 -8.73 20.64 48.34
N CYS A 239 -9.48 20.76 47.24
CA CYS A 239 -9.08 20.16 45.98
C CYS A 239 -7.89 20.91 45.38
N THR A 240 -6.80 20.19 45.13
CA THR A 240 -5.64 20.65 44.38
C THR A 240 -5.60 19.95 43.02
N VAL A 241 -5.47 20.73 41.96
CA VAL A 241 -5.36 20.25 40.58
C VAL A 241 -3.98 20.60 40.06
N ASP A 242 -3.28 19.60 39.53
CA ASP A 242 -1.96 19.79 38.92
C ASP A 242 -2.10 20.27 37.47
N GLY A 243 -1.34 21.30 37.09
CA GLY A 243 -1.30 21.81 35.72
C GLY A 243 -1.07 23.32 35.64
N ASP A 244 -1.05 23.82 34.40
CA ASP A 244 -0.87 25.24 34.06
C ASP A 244 -1.97 25.72 33.08
N ASP A 245 -3.07 24.99 32.96
CA ASP A 245 -4.17 25.26 32.01
C ASP A 245 -5.47 25.74 32.68
N GLU A 246 -6.52 25.89 31.87
CA GLU A 246 -7.81 26.45 32.29
C GLU A 246 -8.45 25.66 33.44
N LEU A 247 -8.14 24.37 33.59
CA LEU A 247 -8.71 23.57 34.67
C LEU A 247 -8.20 24.04 36.05
N VAL A 248 -6.92 24.40 36.14
CA VAL A 248 -6.34 24.98 37.36
C VAL A 248 -6.90 26.37 37.63
N ALA A 249 -7.12 27.17 36.59
CA ALA A 249 -7.76 28.47 36.74
C ALA A 249 -9.18 28.34 37.30
N ILE A 250 -9.97 27.36 36.83
CA ILE A 250 -11.30 27.05 37.37
C ILE A 250 -11.21 26.56 38.82
N ASN A 251 -10.28 25.66 39.14
CA ASN A 251 -10.11 25.15 40.51
C ASN A 251 -9.79 26.27 41.51
N ASN A 252 -8.90 27.19 41.13
CA ASN A 252 -8.55 28.33 41.97
C ASN A 252 -9.74 29.26 42.17
N GLY A 253 -10.50 29.57 41.10
CA GLY A 253 -11.70 30.38 41.21
C GLY A 253 -12.79 29.73 42.08
N VAL A 254 -12.98 28.41 41.99
CA VAL A 254 -13.89 27.67 42.88
C VAL A 254 -13.41 27.74 44.33
N SER A 255 -12.11 27.57 44.58
CA SER A 255 -11.55 27.64 45.93
C SER A 255 -11.75 29.02 46.55
N GLU A 256 -11.49 30.10 45.80
CA GLU A 256 -11.66 31.49 46.24
C GLU A 256 -13.13 31.79 46.57
N ILE A 257 -14.07 31.42 45.69
CA ILE A 257 -15.51 31.61 45.93
C ILE A 257 -15.98 30.84 47.17
N VAL A 258 -15.53 29.60 47.37
CA VAL A 258 -15.91 28.82 48.55
C VAL A 258 -15.35 29.45 49.83
N GLU A 259 -14.12 29.94 49.79
CA GLU A 259 -13.48 30.59 50.94
C GLU A 259 -14.16 31.90 51.33
N GLU A 260 -14.45 32.77 50.34
CA GLU A 260 -15.25 33.99 50.54
C GLU A 260 -16.63 33.68 51.12
N ASN A 261 -17.33 32.67 50.60
CA ASN A 261 -18.64 32.29 51.12
C ASN A 261 -18.59 31.77 52.56
N ILE A 262 -17.53 31.03 52.93
CA ILE A 262 -17.31 30.61 54.33
C ILE A 262 -17.12 31.83 55.23
N GLU A 263 -16.32 32.81 54.78
CA GLU A 263 -16.09 34.03 55.54
C GLU A 263 -17.38 34.87 55.68
N LEU A 264 -18.17 34.99 54.60
CA LEU A 264 -19.47 35.66 54.63
C LEU A 264 -20.44 34.99 55.60
N LYS A 265 -20.55 33.66 55.59
CA LYS A 265 -21.38 32.92 56.57
C LYS A 265 -20.95 33.21 58.01
N LYS A 266 -19.63 33.27 58.28
CA LYS A 266 -19.10 33.62 59.61
C LYS A 266 -19.44 35.06 60.01
N ARG A 267 -19.28 36.01 59.09
CA ARG A 267 -19.63 37.43 59.33
C ARG A 267 -21.12 37.60 59.63
N ILE A 268 -21.99 36.93 58.87
CA ILE A 268 -23.44 36.94 59.09
C ILE A 268 -23.80 36.33 60.46
N ALA A 269 -23.19 35.21 60.84
CA ALA A 269 -23.42 34.59 62.14
C ALA A 269 -23.03 35.53 63.29
N LYS A 270 -21.85 36.16 63.21
CA LYS A 270 -21.37 37.12 64.21
C LYS A 270 -22.32 38.33 64.36
N LEU A 271 -22.79 38.88 63.23
CA LEU A 271 -23.75 39.99 63.25
C LEU A 271 -25.10 39.58 63.88
N ARG A 272 -25.54 38.33 63.70
CA ARG A 272 -26.75 37.82 64.38
C ARG A 272 -26.55 37.72 65.88
N GLU A 273 -25.43 37.16 66.34
CA GLU A 273 -25.10 37.07 67.76
C GLU A 273 -24.97 38.45 68.42
N GLU A 274 -24.33 39.41 67.74
CA GLU A 274 -24.21 40.80 68.23
C GLU A 274 -25.59 41.47 68.34
N LYS A 275 -26.47 41.24 67.36
CA LYS A 275 -27.85 41.76 67.40
C LYS A 275 -28.66 41.14 68.54
N GLU A 276 -28.56 39.82 68.76
CA GLU A 276 -29.24 39.12 69.86
C GLU A 276 -28.78 39.65 71.23
N LYS A 277 -27.46 39.79 71.44
CA LYS A 277 -26.91 40.39 72.68
C LYS A 277 -27.33 41.85 72.88
N PHE A 278 -27.45 42.62 71.80
CA PHE A 278 -27.92 44.00 71.89
C PHE A 278 -29.39 44.06 72.34
N ILE A 279 -30.23 43.17 71.82
CA ILE A 279 -31.65 43.05 72.22
C ILE A 279 -31.76 42.65 73.70
N GLU A 280 -31.04 41.62 74.15
CA GLU A 280 -31.03 41.23 75.57
C GLU A 280 -30.56 42.37 76.49
N SER A 281 -29.49 43.08 76.12
CA SER A 281 -28.96 44.20 76.92
C SER A 281 -29.85 45.46 76.95
N SER A 282 -30.86 45.52 76.08
CA SER A 282 -31.83 46.61 76.02
C SER A 282 -33.18 46.23 76.64
N GLU A 283 -33.47 44.94 76.79
CA GLU A 283 -34.55 44.44 77.65
C GLU A 283 -34.16 44.50 79.14
N ASP A 284 -32.91 44.20 79.51
CA ASP A 284 -32.42 44.32 80.90
C ASP A 284 -32.30 45.77 81.43
N ARG A 285 -32.48 46.77 80.55
CA ARG A 285 -32.42 48.21 80.88
C ARG A 285 -33.80 48.89 80.98
N LYS A 286 -34.88 48.11 80.91
CA LYS A 286 -36.25 48.56 81.21
C LYS A 286 -36.73 47.96 82.51
#